data_AF-A0A9W7DIV7-F1
#
_entry.id   AF-A0A9W7DIV7-F1
#
_cell.length_a   1.000
_cell.length_b   1.000
_cell.length_c   1.000
_cell.angle_alpha   90.00
_cell.angle_beta   90.00
_cell.angle_gamma   90.00
#
_symmetry.space_group_name_H-M   'P 1'
#
loop_
_entity.id
_entity.type
_entity.pdbx_description
1 polymer ?
#
loop_
_entity_poly.entity_id
_entity_poly.type
_entity_poly.pdbx_seq_one_letter_code
_entity_poly.pdbx_strand_id
1 'polypeptide(L)'
;MINHYKLNLQPAEDVVDSVSSSDEVSESAPLANDEAEDEDEDDDDDEEDDDEDDDDDEDEAEDQFDVLRKECAQTKDCSHYVHHYQSCVERVTKEMEEEDYATKDYKEDCVEEFFHLQHCINECAAPKLFSKLK
;
A
#
# COMPACT_ATOMS: atom_id res chain seq x y z
N MET A 1 2.31 -18.22 -51.59
CA MET A 1 2.54 -17.19 -50.56
C MET A 1 2.61 -17.89 -49.23
N ILE A 2 3.76 -17.87 -48.55
CA ILE A 2 3.97 -17.90 -47.09
C ILE A 2 5.48 -17.69 -46.94
N ASN A 3 5.88 -16.47 -46.58
CA ASN A 3 7.25 -16.17 -46.16
C ASN A 3 7.37 -16.58 -44.69
N HIS A 4 8.13 -17.63 -44.44
CA HIS A 4 8.56 -18.03 -43.10
C HIS A 4 9.64 -17.06 -42.60
N TYR A 5 9.24 -15.96 -41.96
CA TYR A 5 10.16 -15.20 -41.12
C TYR A 5 10.44 -16.02 -39.86
N LYS A 6 11.55 -16.77 -39.89
CA LYS A 6 12.19 -17.29 -38.68
C LYS A 6 12.71 -16.10 -37.87
N LEU A 7 12.01 -15.77 -36.79
CA LEU A 7 12.58 -14.93 -35.73
C LEU A 7 13.54 -15.81 -34.93
N ASN A 8 14.84 -15.52 -35.04
CA ASN A 8 15.88 -16.06 -34.18
C ASN A 8 15.79 -15.33 -32.84
N LEU A 9 15.23 -15.97 -31.82
CA LEU A 9 15.32 -15.53 -30.44
C LEU A 9 16.52 -16.25 -29.81
N GLN A 10 17.60 -15.53 -29.53
CA GLN A 10 18.70 -16.03 -28.72
C GLN A 10 18.37 -15.80 -27.23
N PRO A 11 18.53 -16.80 -26.35
CA PRO A 11 18.34 -16.60 -24.91
C PRO A 11 19.56 -15.84 -24.35
N ALA A 12 19.33 -14.74 -23.63
CA ALA A 12 20.35 -14.19 -22.76
C ALA A 12 20.27 -14.95 -21.43
N GLU A 13 21.32 -15.72 -21.21
CA GLU A 13 21.61 -16.62 -20.10
C GLU A 13 21.89 -15.91 -18.76
N ASP A 14 21.61 -16.67 -17.69
CA ASP A 14 21.85 -16.46 -16.26
C ASP A 14 23.09 -15.63 -15.88
N VAL A 15 22.87 -14.67 -14.96
CA VAL A 15 23.87 -14.28 -13.96
C VAL A 15 23.27 -14.45 -12.57
N VAL A 16 23.40 -15.66 -12.06
CA VAL A 16 23.30 -15.97 -10.63
C VAL A 16 24.62 -15.66 -9.93
N ASP A 17 24.53 -15.42 -8.62
CA ASP A 17 25.57 -15.52 -7.59
C ASP A 17 26.09 -14.19 -7.00
N SER A 18 25.69 -13.91 -5.76
CA SER A 18 26.60 -14.12 -4.62
C SER A 18 25.91 -13.72 -3.31
N VAL A 19 25.59 -14.75 -2.51
CA VAL A 19 25.22 -14.65 -1.09
C VAL A 19 26.48 -14.48 -0.22
N SER A 20 26.40 -13.68 0.84
CA SER A 20 27.30 -13.71 2.01
C SER A 20 26.40 -13.41 3.22
N SER A 21 25.99 -14.36 4.07
CA SER A 21 26.72 -14.95 5.23
C SER A 21 27.56 -13.90 5.97
N SER A 22 27.47 -13.65 7.27
CA SER A 22 26.79 -14.25 8.43
C SER A 22 26.57 -13.08 9.43
N ASP A 23 25.70 -13.16 10.44
CA ASP A 23 26.09 -13.59 11.80
C ASP A 23 24.84 -13.63 12.70
N GLU A 24 24.72 -14.75 13.40
CA GLU A 24 23.75 -14.99 14.46
C GLU A 24 24.28 -14.40 15.77
N VAL A 25 23.43 -13.71 16.55
CA VAL A 25 23.63 -13.69 18.01
C VAL A 25 22.30 -13.93 18.72
N SER A 26 22.32 -15.05 19.43
CA SER A 26 21.35 -15.52 20.40
C SER A 26 21.51 -14.73 21.70
N GLU A 27 20.40 -14.24 22.27
CA GLU A 27 20.31 -14.10 23.72
C GLU A 27 18.89 -14.43 24.21
N SER A 28 18.84 -15.46 25.03
CA SER A 28 17.68 -15.99 25.73
C SER A 28 17.69 -15.53 27.19
N ALA A 29 16.56 -15.06 27.73
CA ALA A 29 16.03 -15.52 29.02
C ALA A 29 14.67 -14.86 29.36
N PRO A 30 13.75 -15.57 30.04
CA PRO A 30 12.36 -15.18 30.28
C PRO A 30 12.16 -14.58 31.68
N LEU A 31 11.10 -13.80 31.87
CA LEU A 31 10.46 -13.62 33.18
C LEU A 31 8.94 -13.57 33.04
N ALA A 32 8.31 -14.46 33.80
CA ALA A 32 6.88 -14.58 34.04
C ALA A 32 6.46 -13.74 35.28
N ASN A 33 5.15 -13.78 35.57
CA ASN A 33 4.39 -13.21 36.71
C ASN A 33 3.95 -11.75 36.52
N ASP A 34 2.74 -11.32 36.87
CA ASP A 34 1.62 -11.91 37.62
C ASP A 34 0.37 -11.06 37.35
N GLU A 35 -0.81 -11.67 37.37
CA GLU A 35 -2.11 -10.99 37.28
C GLU A 35 -2.46 -10.33 38.61
N ALA A 36 -2.96 -9.09 38.59
CA ALA A 36 -3.80 -8.55 39.66
C ALA A 36 -4.67 -7.40 39.12
N GLU A 37 -5.97 -7.66 39.02
CA GLU A 37 -7.04 -6.66 39.07
C GLU A 37 -6.94 -5.87 40.39
N ASP A 38 -7.16 -4.56 40.37
CA ASP A 38 -8.19 -3.92 41.20
C ASP A 38 -8.45 -2.47 40.77
N GLU A 39 -9.71 -2.08 40.91
CA GLU A 39 -10.34 -0.82 40.53
C GLU A 39 -10.01 0.29 41.53
N ASP A 40 -9.84 1.52 41.07
CA ASP A 40 -10.11 2.73 41.87
C ASP A 40 -10.36 3.91 40.91
N GLU A 41 -11.65 4.08 40.57
CA GLU A 41 -12.22 5.35 40.11
C GLU A 41 -12.48 6.23 41.34
N ASP A 42 -11.86 7.41 41.45
CA ASP A 42 -12.58 8.64 41.82
C ASP A 42 -11.75 9.93 41.67
N ASP A 43 -12.48 10.97 41.26
CA ASP A 43 -12.38 12.41 41.57
C ASP A 43 -11.28 13.32 40.96
N ASP A 44 -11.70 14.03 39.91
CA ASP A 44 -11.84 15.50 39.82
C ASP A 44 -10.63 16.40 40.17
N ASP A 45 -10.03 17.03 39.15
CA ASP A 45 -9.77 18.47 39.21
C ASP A 45 -9.64 19.08 37.81
N ASP A 46 -10.35 20.20 37.67
CA ASP A 46 -10.63 21.04 36.51
C ASP A 46 -9.58 22.15 36.49
N GLU A 47 -8.71 22.25 35.49
CA GLU A 47 -8.01 23.51 35.20
C GLU A 47 -7.27 23.52 33.83
N GLU A 48 -7.59 24.57 33.07
CA GLU A 48 -6.83 25.20 31.98
C GLU A 48 -6.91 24.61 30.56
N ASP A 49 -7.94 25.09 29.86
CA ASP A 49 -7.83 25.85 28.61
C ASP A 49 -6.40 26.29 28.28
N ASP A 50 -5.71 25.51 27.45
CA ASP A 50 -4.58 25.96 26.64
C ASP A 50 -4.92 25.72 25.17
N ASP A 51 -5.74 26.64 24.66
CA ASP A 51 -5.97 26.96 23.25
C ASP A 51 -4.65 27.50 22.64
N GLU A 52 -3.58 26.69 22.67
CA GLU A 52 -2.39 26.92 21.84
C GLU A 52 -2.69 26.41 20.42
N ASP A 53 -3.43 27.27 19.71
CA ASP A 53 -3.38 27.52 18.27
C ASP A 53 -1.92 27.65 17.81
N ASP A 54 -1.24 26.52 17.64
CA ASP A 54 0.09 26.39 17.06
C ASP A 54 0.11 25.16 16.12
N ASP A 55 -0.41 25.32 14.92
CA ASP A 55 0.50 25.24 13.78
C ASP A 55 -0.10 25.88 12.53
N ASP A 56 0.72 26.77 12.00
CA ASP A 56 0.72 27.47 10.73
C ASP A 56 0.57 26.50 9.55
N ASP A 57 -0.62 25.90 9.37
CA ASP A 57 -1.02 25.24 8.12
C ASP A 57 -1.21 26.34 7.06
N GLU A 58 -0.09 26.94 6.64
CA GLU A 58 0.08 27.62 5.36
C GLU A 58 -0.62 26.72 4.34
N ASP A 59 -1.78 27.15 3.80
CA ASP A 59 -2.57 26.46 2.78
C ASP A 59 -1.67 26.04 1.58
N GLU A 60 -0.94 24.94 1.73
CA GLU A 60 -0.06 24.40 0.70
C GLU A 60 -1.00 23.88 -0.37
N ALA A 61 -0.96 24.51 -1.54
CA ALA A 61 -1.89 24.20 -2.60
C ALA A 61 -1.86 22.69 -2.90
N GLU A 62 -2.98 21.99 -2.67
CA GLU A 62 -3.10 20.53 -2.86
C GLU A 62 -2.57 20.11 -4.24
N ASP A 63 -1.84 18.99 -4.30
CA ASP A 63 -1.34 18.44 -5.56
C ASP A 63 -2.51 18.21 -6.53
N GLN A 64 -2.47 18.92 -7.65
CA GLN A 64 -3.56 18.90 -8.63
C GLN A 64 -3.73 17.50 -9.25
N PHE A 65 -2.70 16.66 -9.23
CA PHE A 65 -2.82 15.28 -9.69
C PHE A 65 -3.54 14.41 -8.67
N ASP A 66 -3.30 14.54 -7.37
CA ASP A 66 -4.04 13.85 -6.31
C ASP A 66 -5.55 14.19 -6.36
N VAL A 67 -5.91 15.46 -6.53
CA VAL A 67 -7.31 15.90 -6.73
C VAL A 67 -7.93 15.16 -7.93
N LEU A 68 -7.26 15.21 -9.08
CA LEU A 68 -7.75 14.57 -10.30
C LEU A 68 -7.82 13.04 -10.16
N ARG A 69 -6.90 12.39 -9.45
CA ARG A 69 -6.95 10.94 -9.20
C ARG A 69 -8.18 10.56 -8.39
N LYS A 70 -8.48 11.29 -7.30
CA LYS A 70 -9.67 11.09 -6.48
C LYS A 70 -10.96 11.26 -7.29
N GLU A 71 -11.07 12.36 -8.04
CA GLU A 71 -12.23 12.62 -8.92
C GLU A 71 -12.40 11.54 -9.99
N CYS A 72 -11.31 11.16 -10.66
CA CYS A 72 -11.34 10.16 -11.73
C CYS A 72 -11.70 8.76 -11.21
N ALA A 73 -11.25 8.38 -10.01
CA ALA A 73 -11.58 7.10 -9.38
C ALA A 73 -13.09 6.96 -9.09
N GLN A 74 -13.79 8.07 -8.84
CA GLN A 74 -15.24 8.08 -8.54
C GLN A 74 -16.13 8.14 -9.78
N THR A 75 -15.55 8.24 -10.98
CA THR A 75 -16.32 8.23 -12.23
C THR A 75 -17.00 6.89 -12.46
N LYS A 76 -18.08 6.90 -13.25
CA LYS A 76 -18.79 5.67 -13.63
C LYS A 76 -17.90 4.68 -14.38
N ASP A 77 -16.90 5.18 -15.11
CA ASP A 77 -16.00 4.38 -15.92
C ASP A 77 -14.85 3.75 -15.11
N CYS A 78 -14.49 4.31 -13.94
CA CYS A 78 -13.39 3.79 -13.11
C CYS A 78 -13.81 3.20 -11.76
N SER A 79 -15.02 3.51 -11.26
CA SER A 79 -15.46 3.12 -9.91
C SER A 79 -15.53 1.60 -9.70
N HIS A 80 -15.78 0.80 -10.74
CA HIS A 80 -15.75 -0.66 -10.62
C HIS A 80 -14.33 -1.21 -10.43
N TYR A 81 -13.30 -0.56 -11.00
CA TYR A 81 -11.91 -0.96 -10.76
C TYR A 81 -11.47 -0.68 -9.33
N VAL A 82 -12.01 0.36 -8.68
CA VAL A 82 -11.81 0.58 -7.24
C VAL A 82 -12.36 -0.60 -6.45
N HIS A 83 -13.58 -1.04 -6.74
CA HIS A 83 -14.17 -2.20 -6.07
C HIS A 83 -13.34 -3.49 -6.28
N HIS A 84 -12.84 -3.75 -7.49
CA HIS A 84 -11.99 -4.91 -7.75
C HIS A 84 -10.67 -4.85 -6.98
N TYR A 85 -10.01 -3.68 -6.99
CA TYR A 85 -8.78 -3.48 -6.23
C TYR A 85 -8.99 -3.68 -4.72
N GLN A 86 -10.03 -3.07 -4.14
CA GLN A 86 -10.32 -3.23 -2.72
C GLN A 86 -10.69 -4.67 -2.35
N SER A 87 -11.45 -5.37 -3.20
CA SER A 87 -11.75 -6.79 -2.99
C SER A 87 -10.50 -7.68 -3.06
N CYS A 88 -9.52 -7.35 -3.90
CA CYS A 88 -8.22 -8.02 -3.88
C CYS A 88 -7.47 -7.72 -2.58
N VAL A 89 -7.38 -6.44 -2.18
CA VAL A 89 -6.69 -6.02 -0.94
C VAL A 89 -7.27 -6.73 0.28
N GLU A 90 -8.59 -6.81 0.40
CA GLU A 90 -9.27 -7.55 1.48
C GLU A 90 -8.87 -9.04 1.49
N ARG A 91 -8.78 -9.67 0.32
CA ARG A 91 -8.40 -11.09 0.19
C ARG A 91 -6.93 -11.32 0.53
N VAL A 92 -6.03 -10.49 0.02
CA VAL A 92 -4.59 -10.56 0.31
C VAL A 92 -4.32 -10.27 1.78
N THR A 93 -4.97 -9.26 2.36
CA THR A 93 -4.83 -8.95 3.79
C THR A 93 -5.25 -10.14 4.65
N LYS A 94 -6.36 -10.79 4.30
CA LYS A 94 -6.81 -12.01 4.98
C LYS A 94 -5.83 -13.17 4.81
N GLU A 95 -5.24 -13.33 3.64
CA GLU A 95 -4.20 -14.34 3.40
C GLU A 95 -2.95 -14.08 4.26
N MET A 96 -2.58 -12.81 4.48
CA MET A 96 -1.44 -12.42 5.30
C MET A 96 -1.60 -12.76 6.79
N GLU A 97 -2.84 -12.94 7.27
CA GLU A 97 -3.15 -13.32 8.65
C GLU A 97 -3.05 -14.84 8.89
N GLU A 98 -2.85 -15.65 7.84
CA GLU A 98 -2.71 -17.10 7.96
C GLU A 98 -1.39 -17.49 8.68
N GLU A 99 -1.44 -18.46 9.60
CA GLU A 99 -0.28 -18.88 10.41
C GLU A 99 0.91 -19.36 9.55
N ASP A 100 0.63 -20.00 8.42
CA ASP A 100 1.61 -20.54 7.48
C ASP A 100 1.95 -19.57 6.34
N TYR A 101 1.46 -18.32 6.38
CA TYR A 101 1.69 -17.33 5.33
C TYR A 101 3.18 -17.21 5.00
N ALA A 102 4.06 -17.11 6.00
CA ALA A 102 5.51 -16.96 5.80
C ALA A 102 6.14 -18.08 4.96
N THR A 103 5.58 -19.29 5.04
CA THR A 103 6.07 -20.49 4.33
C THR A 103 5.28 -20.84 3.08
N LYS A 104 4.27 -20.03 2.73
CA LYS A 104 3.40 -20.28 1.58
C LYS A 104 4.15 -20.07 0.27
N ASP A 105 4.10 -21.07 -0.62
CA ASP A 105 4.76 -21.04 -1.94
C ASP A 105 4.20 -19.93 -2.85
N TYR A 106 2.90 -19.64 -2.73
CA TYR A 106 2.20 -18.66 -3.53
C TYR A 106 1.53 -17.64 -2.62
N LYS A 107 1.84 -16.37 -2.85
CA LYS A 107 1.24 -15.22 -2.18
C LYS A 107 0.54 -14.42 -3.25
N GLU A 108 -0.76 -14.18 -3.11
CA GLU A 108 -1.48 -13.34 -4.04
C GLU A 108 -0.99 -11.88 -3.92
N ASP A 109 -0.95 -11.17 -5.06
CA ASP A 109 -0.75 -9.72 -5.09
C ASP A 109 -1.90 -9.06 -5.85
N CYS A 110 -2.03 -7.74 -5.71
CA CYS A 110 -3.08 -6.95 -6.34
C CYS A 110 -2.56 -6.06 -7.47
N VAL A 111 -1.42 -6.42 -8.08
CA VAL A 111 -0.77 -5.58 -9.09
C VAL A 111 -1.65 -5.48 -10.34
N GLU A 112 -2.32 -6.55 -10.74
CA GLU A 112 -3.22 -6.53 -11.90
C GLU A 112 -4.40 -5.57 -11.69
N GLU A 113 -5.12 -5.68 -10.57
CA GLU A 113 -6.25 -4.81 -10.24
C GLU A 113 -5.81 -3.36 -10.06
N PHE A 114 -4.63 -3.13 -9.45
CA PHE A 114 -4.04 -1.81 -9.35
C PHE A 114 -3.75 -1.22 -10.73
N PHE A 115 -3.20 -2.01 -11.67
CA PHE A 115 -2.91 -1.55 -13.02
C PHE A 115 -4.19 -1.22 -13.79
N HIS A 116 -5.27 -1.99 -13.64
CA HIS A 116 -6.56 -1.66 -14.23
C HIS A 116 -7.13 -0.35 -13.69
N LEU A 117 -7.08 -0.16 -12.36
CA LEU A 117 -7.52 1.08 -11.71
C LEU A 117 -6.69 2.27 -12.18
N GLN A 118 -5.37 2.17 -12.12
CA GLN A 118 -4.48 3.27 -12.44
C GLN A 118 -4.48 3.61 -13.93
N HIS A 119 -4.65 2.61 -14.80
CA HIS A 119 -4.84 2.83 -16.22
C HIS A 119 -6.08 3.68 -16.50
N CYS A 120 -7.23 3.33 -15.91
CA CYS A 120 -8.47 4.10 -16.05
C CYS A 120 -8.33 5.53 -15.52
N ILE A 121 -7.75 5.69 -14.32
CA ILE A 121 -7.52 7.00 -13.72
C ILE A 121 -6.61 7.85 -14.60
N ASN A 122 -5.54 7.28 -15.15
CA ASN A 122 -4.60 7.99 -16.01
C ASN A 122 -5.25 8.46 -17.32
N GLU A 123 -6.09 7.63 -17.96
CA GLU A 123 -6.85 8.03 -19.14
C GLU A 123 -7.79 9.22 -18.84
N CYS A 124 -8.37 9.26 -17.64
CA CYS A 124 -9.22 10.36 -17.20
C CYS A 124 -8.46 11.63 -16.79
N ALA A 125 -7.32 11.50 -16.11
CA ALA A 125 -6.58 12.62 -15.49
C ALA A 125 -5.56 13.26 -16.45
N ALA A 126 -4.88 12.46 -17.28
CA ALA A 126 -3.84 12.93 -18.21
C ALA A 126 -4.27 14.11 -19.11
N PRO A 127 -5.48 14.14 -19.71
CA PRO A 127 -5.88 15.28 -20.55
C PRO A 127 -6.22 16.55 -19.74
N LYS A 128 -6.31 16.48 -18.42
CA LYS A 128 -6.72 17.60 -17.53
C LYS A 128 -5.55 18.21 -16.75
N LEU A 129 -4.58 17.39 -16.35
CA LEU A 129 -3.55 17.74 -15.37
C LEU A 129 -2.80 19.04 -15.72
N PHE A 130 -2.25 19.13 -16.93
CA PHE A 130 -1.43 20.28 -17.32
C PHE A 130 -2.19 21.61 -17.43
N SER A 131 -3.54 21.59 -17.46
CA SER A 131 -4.33 22.83 -17.39
C SER A 131 -4.40 23.42 -15.97
N LYS A 132 -4.04 22.62 -14.97
CA LYS A 132 -4.05 22.97 -13.54
C LYS A 132 -2.68 23.37 -13.01
N LEU A 133 -1.61 23.11 -13.76
CA LEU A 133 -0.23 23.40 -13.40
C LEU A 133 0.21 24.75 -14.02
N LYS A 134 1.10 25.48 -13.34
CA LYS A 134 1.59 26.82 -13.73
C LYS A 134 3.04 26.79 -14.22
#